data_AF-A0A1I3MCK5-F1
#
_entry.id   AF-A0A1I3MCK5-F1
#
_cell.length_a   1.000
_cell.length_b   1.000
_cell.length_c   1.000
_cell.angle_alpha   90.00
_cell.angle_beta   90.00
_cell.angle_gamma   90.00
#
_symmetry.space_group_name_H-M   'P 1'
#
loop_
_entity.id
_entity.type
_entity.pdbx_description
1 polymer ?
#
loop_
_entity_poly.entity_id
_entity_poly.type
_entity_poly.pdbx_seq_one_letter_code
_entity_poly.pdbx_strand_id
1 'polypeptide(L)'
;MFGPRNLTRETGTVVATTQAETLDQHRTLVDHLDERVRALVRGEGVDPQRDATVVRRIAEGVVREHDERSLTGQVAPVPDVGTMVGELVARVAGFGPLQPFLDDPTVEEVWINDPSRVFVARHGRHELTNLILTSAQVSELVERMLKSSGRRIDISQPFVDAMLPEGHRLHVVLEGISRGFSAVNIRKSATGPP
;
A
#
# COMPACT_ATOMS: atom_id res chain seq x y z
N MET A 1 -40.03 49.28 1.92
CA MET A 1 -40.40 47.86 1.96
C MET A 1 -39.30 47.05 1.25
N PHE A 2 -38.21 46.73 1.94
CA PHE A 2 -37.16 45.84 1.45
C PHE A 2 -36.71 44.98 2.63
N GLY A 3 -37.09 43.70 2.62
CA GLY A 3 -36.66 42.73 3.62
C GLY A 3 -35.27 42.18 3.30
N PRO A 4 -34.48 41.75 4.30
CA PRO A 4 -33.18 41.13 4.06
C PRO A 4 -33.34 39.69 3.58
N ARG A 5 -32.57 39.31 2.55
CA ARG A 5 -32.36 37.92 2.14
C ARG A 5 -31.27 37.29 3.02
N ASN A 6 -31.63 36.33 3.86
CA ASN A 6 -30.67 35.39 4.43
C ASN A 6 -30.36 34.31 3.38
N LEU A 7 -29.08 34.20 3.00
CA LEU A 7 -28.54 33.08 2.24
C LEU A 7 -27.84 32.13 3.21
N THR A 8 -28.47 30.97 3.43
CA THR A 8 -27.96 29.85 4.20
C THR A 8 -26.68 29.31 3.55
N ARG A 9 -25.55 29.36 4.27
CA ARG A 9 -24.30 28.63 3.96
C ARG A 9 -23.92 27.78 5.18
N GLU A 10 -24.54 26.62 5.36
CA GLU A 10 -24.16 25.71 6.46
C GLU A 10 -24.03 24.22 6.08
N THR A 11 -24.37 23.82 4.85
CA THR A 11 -24.44 22.39 4.51
C THR A 11 -23.11 21.75 4.07
N GLY A 12 -22.07 22.54 3.78
CA GLY A 12 -20.79 22.04 3.24
C GLY A 12 -19.79 21.50 4.26
N THR A 13 -19.86 21.94 5.52
CA THR A 13 -18.84 21.64 6.54
C THR A 13 -19.07 20.28 7.20
N VAL A 14 -20.32 19.88 7.44
CA VAL A 14 -20.64 18.65 8.18
C VAL A 14 -20.29 17.38 7.39
N VAL A 15 -20.53 17.37 6.07
CA VAL A 15 -20.28 16.21 5.20
C VAL A 15 -18.78 15.92 5.04
N ALA A 16 -17.97 16.98 4.92
CA ALA A 16 -16.52 16.85 4.79
C ALA A 16 -15.85 16.32 6.07
N THR A 17 -16.35 16.71 7.24
CA THR A 17 -15.85 16.23 8.54
C THR A 17 -16.11 14.74 8.72
N THR A 18 -17.32 14.25 8.43
CA THR A 18 -17.67 12.83 8.58
C THR A 18 -16.88 11.92 7.64
N GLN A 19 -16.58 12.38 6.41
CA GLN A 19 -15.80 11.58 5.45
C GLN A 19 -14.32 11.48 5.84
N ALA A 20 -13.74 12.57 6.36
CA ALA A 20 -12.37 12.56 6.88
C ALA A 20 -12.23 11.68 8.12
N GLU A 21 -13.19 11.72 9.04
CA GLU A 21 -13.25 10.86 10.23
C GLU A 21 -13.35 9.38 9.86
N THR A 22 -14.18 9.04 8.87
CA THR A 22 -14.34 7.65 8.41
C THR A 22 -13.04 7.11 7.78
N LEU A 23 -12.34 7.94 6.99
CA LEU A 23 -11.05 7.56 6.40
C LEU A 23 -9.96 7.35 7.47
N ASP A 24 -9.96 8.18 8.50
CA ASP A 24 -9.02 8.06 9.62
C ASP A 24 -9.29 6.81 10.47
N GLN A 25 -10.58 6.49 10.69
CA GLN A 25 -11.00 5.26 11.36
C GLN A 25 -10.62 4.01 10.55
N HIS A 26 -10.82 4.02 9.22
CA HIS A 26 -10.40 2.92 8.36
C HIS A 26 -8.88 2.72 8.42
N ARG A 27 -8.10 3.79 8.28
CA ARG A 27 -6.63 3.71 8.39
C ARG A 27 -6.19 3.13 9.73
N THR A 28 -6.77 3.62 10.83
CA THR A 28 -6.47 3.13 12.18
C THR A 28 -6.81 1.66 12.33
N LEU A 29 -7.94 1.22 11.78
CA LEU A 29 -8.36 -0.18 11.78
C LEU A 29 -7.38 -1.05 10.98
N VAL A 30 -7.03 -0.65 9.76
CA VAL A 30 -6.09 -1.37 8.92
C VAL A 30 -4.73 -1.50 9.62
N ASP A 31 -4.21 -0.42 10.20
CA ASP A 31 -2.92 -0.44 10.91
C ASP A 31 -2.94 -1.41 12.10
N HIS A 32 -4.01 -1.42 12.89
CA HIS A 32 -4.17 -2.36 14.00
C HIS A 32 -4.21 -3.83 13.53
N LEU A 33 -4.97 -4.12 12.46
CA LEU A 33 -5.07 -5.47 11.92
C LEU A 33 -3.76 -5.91 11.24
N ASP A 34 -3.04 -5.01 10.56
CA ASP A 34 -1.73 -5.25 9.95
C ASP A 34 -0.69 -5.65 11.00
N GLU A 35 -0.61 -4.91 12.11
CA GLU A 35 0.26 -5.26 13.24
C GLU A 35 -0.01 -6.66 13.77
N ARG A 36 -1.30 -7.01 13.91
CA ARG A 36 -1.73 -8.32 14.40
C ARG A 36 -1.39 -9.44 13.42
N VAL A 37 -1.60 -9.24 12.13
CA VAL A 37 -1.18 -10.20 11.07
C VAL A 37 0.34 -10.38 11.11
N ARG A 38 1.12 -9.29 11.17
CA ARG A 38 2.60 -9.35 11.25
C ARG A 38 3.08 -10.09 12.49
N ALA A 39 2.40 -9.91 13.63
CA ALA A 39 2.74 -10.61 14.86
C ALA A 39 2.54 -12.14 14.71
N LEU A 40 1.41 -12.57 14.15
CA LEU A 40 1.13 -13.99 13.93
C LEU A 40 2.06 -14.61 12.89
N VAL A 41 2.30 -13.93 11.76
CA VAL A 41 3.23 -14.37 10.72
C VAL A 41 4.64 -14.59 11.29
N ARG A 42 5.14 -13.66 12.12
CA ARG A 42 6.42 -13.84 12.83
C ARG A 42 6.38 -14.98 13.85
N GLY A 43 5.30 -15.10 14.61
CA GLY A 43 5.14 -16.16 15.61
C GLY A 43 5.09 -17.56 15.00
N GLU A 44 4.51 -17.70 13.81
CA GLU A 44 4.47 -18.97 13.05
C GLU A 44 5.73 -19.22 12.21
N GLY A 45 6.68 -18.28 12.16
CA GLY A 45 7.92 -18.42 11.38
C GLY A 45 7.71 -18.43 9.85
N VAL A 46 6.61 -17.85 9.38
CA VAL A 46 6.21 -17.82 7.97
C VAL A 46 7.02 -16.74 7.23
N ASP A 47 7.54 -17.02 6.03
CA ASP A 47 8.17 -15.99 5.19
C ASP A 47 7.11 -15.33 4.30
N PRO A 48 6.71 -14.07 4.56
CA PRO A 48 5.59 -13.45 3.84
C PRO A 48 5.79 -13.40 2.33
N GLN A 49 7.05 -13.35 1.89
CA GLN A 49 7.40 -13.26 0.47
C GLN A 49 7.31 -14.60 -0.26
N ARG A 50 7.37 -15.73 0.45
CA ARG A 50 7.32 -17.07 -0.14
C ARG A 50 5.98 -17.74 0.10
N ASP A 51 5.33 -17.42 1.21
CA ASP A 51 4.16 -18.12 1.73
C ASP A 51 2.91 -17.23 1.71
N ALA A 52 2.65 -16.54 0.59
CA ALA A 52 1.54 -15.60 0.47
C ALA A 52 0.16 -16.23 0.78
N THR A 53 -0.03 -17.52 0.45
CA THR A 53 -1.24 -18.28 0.79
C THR A 53 -1.41 -18.44 2.30
N VAL A 54 -0.31 -18.65 3.03
CA VAL A 54 -0.34 -18.77 4.50
C VAL A 54 -0.64 -17.41 5.13
N VAL A 55 -0.03 -16.34 4.62
CA VAL A 55 -0.33 -14.96 5.05
C VAL A 55 -1.81 -14.63 4.84
N ARG A 56 -2.38 -14.99 3.68
CA ARG A 56 -3.81 -14.80 3.40
C ARG A 56 -4.69 -15.52 4.41
N ARG A 57 -4.41 -16.79 4.70
CA ARG A 57 -5.14 -17.55 5.72
C ARG A 57 -5.07 -16.89 7.11
N ILE A 58 -3.90 -16.38 7.49
CA ILE A 58 -3.74 -15.65 8.76
C ILE A 58 -4.56 -14.36 8.76
N ALA A 59 -4.52 -13.58 7.68
CA ALA A 59 -5.29 -12.35 7.54
C ALA A 59 -6.80 -12.61 7.59
N GLU A 60 -7.30 -13.65 6.91
CA GLU A 60 -8.69 -14.09 7.02
C GLU A 60 -9.05 -14.49 8.45
N GLY A 61 -8.14 -15.16 9.16
CA GLY A 61 -8.23 -15.43 10.60
C GLY A 61 -8.48 -14.17 11.43
N VAL A 62 -7.58 -13.21 11.30
CA VAL A 62 -7.60 -11.95 12.05
C VAL A 62 -8.84 -11.12 11.76
N VAL A 63 -9.21 -10.97 10.49
CA VAL A 63 -10.38 -10.17 10.08
C VAL A 63 -11.67 -10.81 10.58
N ARG A 64 -11.81 -12.14 10.49
CA ARG A 64 -12.99 -12.85 11.01
C ARG A 64 -13.15 -12.69 12.51
N GLU A 65 -12.08 -12.86 13.27
CA GLU A 65 -12.13 -12.70 14.73
C GLU A 65 -12.51 -11.26 15.12
N HIS A 66 -11.99 -10.27 14.38
CA HIS A 66 -12.36 -8.87 14.59
C HIS A 66 -13.83 -8.62 14.25
N ASP A 67 -14.32 -9.16 13.14
CA ASP A 67 -15.70 -9.02 12.69
C ASP A 67 -16.68 -9.63 13.72
N GLU A 68 -16.38 -10.82 14.25
CA GLU A 68 -17.14 -11.46 15.33
C GLU A 68 -17.23 -10.58 16.58
N ARG A 69 -16.13 -9.91 16.96
CA ARG A 69 -16.13 -8.97 18.10
C ARG A 69 -16.93 -7.71 17.80
N SER A 70 -16.98 -7.27 16.54
CA SER A 70 -17.75 -6.09 16.14
C SER A 70 -19.25 -6.29 16.34
N LEU A 71 -19.75 -7.53 16.19
CA LEU A 71 -21.16 -7.89 16.44
C LEU A 71 -21.60 -7.66 17.89
N THR A 72 -20.64 -7.65 18.83
CA THR A 72 -20.89 -7.36 20.25
C THR A 72 -20.81 -5.87 20.58
N GLY A 73 -20.48 -5.01 19.59
CA GLY A 73 -20.31 -3.57 19.76
C GLY A 73 -18.97 -3.16 20.39
N GLN A 74 -18.03 -4.09 20.60
CA GLN A 74 -16.74 -3.83 21.24
C GLN A 74 -15.72 -3.13 20.34
N VAL A 75 -15.83 -3.32 19.02
CA VAL A 75 -14.90 -2.79 18.01
C VAL A 75 -15.68 -2.32 16.77
N ALA A 76 -15.07 -1.46 15.96
CA ALA A 76 -15.66 -1.00 14.71
C ALA A 76 -15.82 -2.17 13.72
N PRO A 77 -16.94 -2.24 12.96
CA PRO A 77 -17.14 -3.28 11.96
C PRO A 77 -16.20 -3.10 10.76
N VAL A 78 -15.91 -4.20 10.06
CA VAL A 78 -15.17 -4.18 8.80
C VAL A 78 -16.17 -4.00 7.66
N PRO A 79 -16.09 -2.92 6.85
CA PRO A 79 -17.09 -2.67 5.80
C PRO A 79 -17.12 -3.76 4.72
N ASP A 80 -15.95 -4.26 4.33
CA ASP A 80 -15.77 -5.34 3.36
C ASP A 80 -14.59 -6.22 3.78
N VAL A 81 -14.90 -7.45 4.21
CA VAL A 81 -13.93 -8.44 4.67
C VAL A 81 -12.94 -8.81 3.57
N GLY A 82 -13.40 -8.98 2.33
CA GLY A 82 -12.56 -9.40 1.21
C GLY A 82 -11.54 -8.31 0.83
N THR A 83 -12.02 -7.08 0.75
CA THR A 83 -11.17 -5.90 0.50
C THR A 83 -10.16 -5.70 1.63
N MET A 84 -10.58 -5.82 2.89
CA MET A 84 -9.68 -5.71 4.05
C MET A 84 -8.61 -6.80 4.05
N VAL A 85 -8.97 -8.06 3.80
CA VAL A 85 -8.01 -9.17 3.68
C VAL A 85 -7.03 -8.90 2.54
N GLY A 86 -7.52 -8.43 1.38
CA GLY A 86 -6.67 -8.05 0.25
C GLY A 86 -5.65 -6.97 0.61
N GLU A 87 -6.09 -5.91 1.29
CA GLU A 87 -5.24 -4.81 1.77
C GLU A 87 -4.17 -5.31 2.76
N LEU A 88 -4.55 -6.15 3.72
CA LEU A 88 -3.63 -6.73 4.71
C LEU A 88 -2.61 -7.66 4.04
N VAL A 89 -3.04 -8.51 3.10
CA VAL A 89 -2.14 -9.38 2.33
C VAL A 89 -1.17 -8.55 1.50
N ALA A 90 -1.65 -7.49 0.84
CA ALA A 90 -0.79 -6.57 0.09
C ALA A 90 0.27 -5.93 1.00
N ARG A 91 -0.12 -5.48 2.20
CA ARG A 91 0.79 -4.85 3.17
C ARG A 91 1.84 -5.82 3.72
N VAL A 92 1.47 -7.08 3.96
CA VAL A 92 2.35 -8.07 4.62
C VAL A 92 3.15 -8.93 3.62
N ALA A 93 2.50 -9.43 2.57
CA ALA A 93 3.09 -10.33 1.57
C ALA A 93 3.33 -9.66 0.20
N GLY A 94 2.56 -8.63 -0.15
CA GLY A 94 2.68 -7.91 -1.42
C GLY A 94 3.59 -6.67 -1.34
N PHE A 95 3.32 -5.70 -2.20
CA PHE A 95 4.04 -4.41 -2.27
C PHE A 95 3.26 -3.25 -1.62
N GLY A 96 2.40 -3.58 -0.64
CA GLY A 96 1.65 -2.64 0.18
C GLY A 96 0.91 -1.59 -0.65
N PRO A 97 1.17 -0.30 -0.43
CA PRO A 97 0.46 0.78 -1.11
C PRO A 97 0.69 0.83 -2.63
N LEU A 98 1.74 0.17 -3.14
CA LEU A 98 1.96 0.06 -4.59
C LEU A 98 1.15 -1.05 -5.25
N GLN A 99 0.64 -2.00 -4.47
CA GLN A 99 -0.04 -3.18 -5.00
C GLN A 99 -1.19 -2.83 -5.98
N PRO A 100 -2.06 -1.83 -5.72
CA PRO A 100 -3.12 -1.48 -6.66
C PRO A 100 -2.60 -1.07 -8.04
N PHE A 101 -1.45 -0.39 -8.12
CA PHE A 101 -0.85 -0.02 -9.41
C PHE A 101 -0.19 -1.21 -10.11
N LEU A 102 0.38 -2.14 -9.33
CA LEU A 102 0.98 -3.35 -9.88
C LEU A 102 -0.07 -4.33 -10.38
N ASP A 103 -1.23 -4.39 -9.74
CA ASP A 103 -2.36 -5.25 -10.15
C ASP A 103 -3.14 -4.68 -11.34
N ASP A 104 -3.10 -3.36 -11.54
CA ASP A 104 -3.86 -2.69 -12.60
C ASP A 104 -3.26 -2.97 -14.00
N PRO A 105 -3.95 -3.71 -14.88
CA PRO A 105 -3.40 -4.14 -16.17
C PRO A 105 -3.13 -2.99 -17.15
N THR A 106 -3.65 -1.79 -16.90
CA THR A 106 -3.40 -0.62 -17.73
C THR A 106 -2.14 0.16 -17.30
N VAL A 107 -1.58 -0.13 -16.12
CA VAL A 107 -0.27 0.38 -15.69
C VAL A 107 0.84 -0.43 -16.36
N GLU A 108 1.75 0.28 -17.01
CA GLU A 108 2.95 -0.25 -17.67
C GLU A 108 4.20 -0.12 -16.79
N GLU A 109 4.34 1.01 -16.10
CA GLU A 109 5.49 1.32 -15.25
C GLU A 109 5.07 2.14 -14.01
N VAL A 110 5.84 2.02 -12.94
CA VAL A 110 5.69 2.77 -11.68
C VAL A 110 7.03 3.40 -11.32
N TRP A 111 7.03 4.69 -10.96
CA TRP A 111 8.21 5.40 -10.46
C TRP A 111 7.97 5.99 -9.09
N ILE A 112 8.99 5.93 -8.25
CA ILE A 112 9.12 6.71 -7.02
C ILE A 112 10.39 7.53 -7.17
N ASN A 113 10.26 8.80 -7.54
CA ASN A 113 11.39 9.73 -7.61
C ASN A 113 11.55 10.53 -6.31
N ASP A 114 10.48 10.62 -5.52
CA ASP A 114 10.42 11.22 -4.20
C ASP A 114 9.28 10.50 -3.46
N PRO A 115 9.36 10.30 -2.13
CA PRO A 115 8.28 9.65 -1.39
C PRO A 115 6.91 10.32 -1.59
N SER A 116 6.88 11.64 -1.79
CA SER A 116 5.65 12.41 -2.09
C SER A 116 5.26 12.45 -3.58
N ARG A 117 6.05 11.84 -4.48
CA ARG A 117 5.82 11.87 -5.93
C ARG A 117 5.96 10.49 -6.54
N VAL A 118 4.86 9.73 -6.49
CA VAL A 118 4.72 8.43 -7.14
C VAL A 118 4.01 8.61 -8.49
N PHE A 119 4.64 8.16 -9.57
CA PHE A 119 4.11 8.23 -10.93
C PHE A 119 3.79 6.84 -11.46
N VAL A 120 2.81 6.77 -12.36
CA VAL A 120 2.53 5.59 -13.17
C VAL A 120 2.53 5.94 -14.65
N ALA A 121 2.80 4.96 -15.52
CA ALA A 121 2.59 5.12 -16.96
C ALA A 121 1.43 4.24 -17.40
N ARG A 122 0.55 4.83 -18.22
CA ARG A 122 -0.59 4.17 -18.83
C ARG A 122 -0.63 4.57 -20.30
N HIS A 123 -0.73 3.60 -21.19
CA HIS A 123 -0.83 3.87 -22.63
C HIS A 123 0.31 4.81 -23.13
N GLY A 124 1.53 4.59 -22.62
CA GLY A 124 2.71 5.43 -22.93
C GLY A 124 2.71 6.85 -22.36
N ARG A 125 1.82 7.19 -21.41
CA ARG A 125 1.76 8.52 -20.77
C ARG A 125 1.99 8.44 -19.27
N HIS A 126 2.79 9.35 -18.73
CA HIS A 126 3.06 9.44 -17.29
C HIS A 126 2.00 10.27 -16.57
N GLU A 127 1.56 9.78 -15.41
CA GLU A 127 0.55 10.38 -14.55
C GLU A 127 1.04 10.39 -13.10
N LEU A 128 0.91 11.53 -12.42
CA LEU A 128 1.17 11.61 -10.98
C LEU A 128 -0.01 10.98 -10.23
N THR A 129 0.29 10.10 -9.28
CA THR A 129 -0.74 9.47 -8.43
C THR A 129 -1.04 10.32 -7.19
N ASN A 130 -2.11 9.97 -6.48
CA ASN A 130 -2.42 10.52 -5.15
C ASN A 130 -1.69 9.79 -4.01
N LEU A 131 -0.84 8.80 -4.32
CA LEU A 131 -0.11 8.06 -3.30
C LEU A 131 1.07 8.90 -2.77
N ILE A 132 1.05 9.12 -1.46
CA ILE A 132 2.15 9.74 -0.72
C ILE A 132 2.74 8.70 0.21
N LEU A 133 4.05 8.55 0.14
CA LEU A 133 4.86 7.66 0.98
C LEU A 133 5.78 8.50 1.87
N THR A 134 6.24 7.87 2.95
CA THR A 134 7.37 8.32 3.74
C THR A 134 8.65 7.66 3.24
N SER A 135 9.82 8.25 3.52
CA SER A 135 11.11 7.63 3.20
C SER A 135 11.30 6.25 3.84
N ALA A 136 10.69 6.04 5.01
CA ALA A 136 10.68 4.74 5.68
C ALA A 136 9.88 3.70 4.89
N GLN A 137 8.69 4.06 4.39
CA GLN A 137 7.88 3.18 3.54
C GLN A 137 8.59 2.85 2.22
N VAL A 138 9.27 3.82 1.59
CA VAL A 138 10.08 3.57 0.39
C VAL A 138 11.21 2.59 0.70
N SER A 139 11.92 2.79 1.82
CA SER A 139 12.98 1.88 2.26
C SER A 139 12.47 0.45 2.51
N GLU A 140 11.33 0.30 3.19
CA GLU A 140 10.70 -1.01 3.44
C GLU A 140 10.28 -1.70 2.13
N LEU A 141 9.74 -0.94 1.17
CA LEU A 141 9.38 -1.46 -0.15
C LEU A 141 10.61 -1.97 -0.90
N VAL A 142 11.69 -1.19 -0.94
CA VAL A 142 12.96 -1.58 -1.57
C VAL A 142 13.54 -2.83 -0.91
N GLU A 143 13.62 -2.87 0.42
CA GLU A 143 14.15 -4.04 1.15
C GLU A 143 13.35 -5.30 0.80
N ARG A 144 12.02 -5.21 0.80
CA ARG A 144 11.13 -6.32 0.47
C ARG A 144 11.32 -6.81 -0.97
N MET A 145 11.36 -5.89 -1.92
CA MET A 145 11.59 -6.19 -3.33
C MET A 145 12.95 -6.87 -3.55
N LEU A 146 14.00 -6.38 -2.91
CA LEU A 146 15.35 -6.96 -3.04
C LEU A 146 15.47 -8.30 -2.33
N LYS A 147 14.78 -8.49 -1.19
CA LYS A 147 14.68 -9.79 -0.52
C LYS A 147 14.04 -10.85 -1.43
N SER A 148 12.97 -10.49 -2.13
CA SER A 148 12.29 -11.41 -3.06
C SER A 148 13.17 -11.85 -4.24
N SER A 149 14.06 -10.95 -4.71
CA SER A 149 14.97 -11.19 -5.83
C SER A 149 16.34 -11.76 -5.43
N GLY A 150 16.63 -11.85 -4.13
CA GLY A 150 17.94 -12.27 -3.61
C GLY A 150 19.07 -11.26 -3.87
N ARG A 151 18.72 -10.00 -4.16
CA ARG A 151 19.67 -8.92 -4.42
C ARG A 151 19.85 -8.02 -3.20
N ARG A 152 20.89 -7.18 -3.23
CA ARG A 152 21.21 -6.19 -2.19
C ARG A 152 21.71 -4.92 -2.85
N ILE A 153 21.58 -3.81 -2.14
CA ILE A 153 22.06 -2.50 -2.54
C ILE A 153 22.77 -1.88 -1.33
N ASP A 154 23.89 -1.21 -1.55
CA ASP A 154 24.65 -0.55 -0.50
C ASP A 154 25.41 0.67 -1.05
N ILE A 155 26.15 1.38 -0.19
CA ILE A 155 26.86 2.60 -0.59
C ILE A 155 27.98 2.33 -1.61
N SER A 156 28.56 1.13 -1.62
CA SER A 156 29.59 0.74 -2.60
C SER A 156 28.99 0.38 -3.97
N GLN A 157 27.73 -0.09 -3.97
CA GLN A 157 26.93 -0.35 -5.17
C GLN A 157 25.57 0.35 -5.04
N PRO A 158 25.50 1.67 -5.32
CA PRO A 158 24.35 2.51 -5.01
C PRO A 158 23.19 2.35 -6.01
N PHE A 159 23.20 1.31 -6.83
CA PHE A 159 22.09 0.94 -7.69
C PHE A 159 22.01 -0.58 -7.83
N VAL A 160 20.82 -1.09 -8.15
CA VAL A 160 20.60 -2.51 -8.39
C VAL A 160 19.46 -2.73 -9.38
N ASP A 161 19.67 -3.69 -10.27
CA ASP A 161 18.65 -4.24 -11.13
C ASP A 161 18.20 -5.61 -10.62
N ALA A 162 16.89 -5.83 -10.60
CA ALA A 162 16.28 -7.04 -10.07
C ALA A 162 15.04 -7.45 -10.88
N MET A 163 14.61 -8.69 -10.66
CA MET A 163 13.33 -9.19 -11.16
C MET A 163 12.44 -9.50 -9.96
N LEU A 164 11.27 -8.87 -9.94
CA LEU A 164 10.24 -9.12 -8.93
C LEU A 164 9.45 -10.38 -9.27
N PRO A 165 8.66 -10.91 -8.32
CA PRO A 165 7.53 -11.77 -8.60
C PRO A 165 6.71 -11.27 -9.80
N GLU A 166 6.07 -12.18 -10.55
CA GLU A 166 5.38 -11.88 -11.81
C GLU A 166 6.28 -11.35 -12.94
N GLY A 167 7.60 -11.47 -12.78
CA GLY A 167 8.59 -11.14 -13.80
C GLY A 167 8.77 -9.64 -14.05
N HIS A 168 8.24 -8.76 -13.19
CA HIS A 168 8.44 -7.32 -13.33
C HIS A 168 9.91 -6.97 -13.14
N ARG A 169 10.39 -5.96 -13.85
CA ARG A 169 11.77 -5.48 -13.74
C ARG A 169 11.82 -4.34 -12.74
N LEU A 170 12.79 -4.39 -11.84
CA LEU A 170 13.03 -3.37 -10.84
C LEU A 170 14.40 -2.74 -11.09
N HIS A 171 14.45 -1.42 -11.05
CA HIS A 171 15.67 -0.64 -10.92
C HIS A 171 15.57 0.25 -9.68
N VAL A 172 16.57 0.20 -8.80
CA VAL A 172 16.64 1.04 -7.61
C VAL A 172 17.96 1.80 -7.61
N VAL A 173 17.92 3.08 -7.20
CA VAL A 173 19.09 3.92 -6.99
C VAL A 173 19.03 4.55 -5.60
N LEU A 174 20.10 4.44 -4.81
CA LEU A 174 20.26 5.18 -3.56
C LEU A 174 20.63 6.63 -3.89
N GLU A 175 19.76 7.59 -3.60
CA GLU A 175 20.05 9.01 -3.92
C GLU A 175 20.98 9.71 -2.92
N GLY A 176 21.88 8.95 -2.29
CA GLY A 176 22.86 9.44 -1.32
C GLY A 176 22.24 9.88 0.02
N ILE A 177 23.11 10.12 1.01
CA ILE A 177 22.71 10.45 2.40
C ILE A 177 21.90 11.74 2.46
N SER A 178 22.13 12.68 1.53
CA SER A 178 21.51 14.02 1.56
C SER A 178 20.02 14.06 1.22
N ARG A 179 19.50 13.10 0.44
CA ARG A 179 18.07 13.04 0.10
C ARG A 179 17.27 12.12 1.02
N GLY A 180 17.93 11.11 1.60
CA GLY A 180 17.32 10.24 2.61
C GLY A 180 16.26 9.28 2.08
N PHE A 181 16.20 9.05 0.76
CA PHE A 181 15.33 8.04 0.13
C PHE A 181 15.99 7.44 -1.13
N SER A 182 15.43 6.33 -1.61
CA SER A 182 15.85 5.69 -2.86
C SER A 182 14.89 6.03 -4.00
N ALA A 183 15.40 6.24 -5.20
CA ALA A 183 14.59 6.28 -6.40
C ALA A 183 14.30 4.85 -6.86
N VAL A 184 13.06 4.61 -7.30
CA VAL A 184 12.58 3.28 -7.70
C VAL A 184 11.89 3.39 -9.06
N ASN A 185 12.21 2.49 -9.98
CA ASN A 185 11.47 2.24 -11.20
C ASN A 185 11.08 0.77 -11.27
N ILE A 186 9.79 0.51 -11.48
CA ILE A 186 9.25 -0.82 -11.72
C ILE A 186 8.65 -0.81 -13.12
N ARG A 187 9.18 -1.64 -14.00
CA ARG A 187 8.57 -1.89 -15.31
C ARG A 187 7.85 -3.22 -15.26
N LYS A 188 6.53 -3.17 -15.44
CA LYS A 188 5.72 -4.38 -15.43
C LYS A 188 6.02 -5.21 -16.67
N SER A 189 6.14 -6.50 -16.46
CA SER A 189 6.06 -7.44 -17.57
C SER A 189 4.60 -7.54 -17.96
N ALA A 190 4.32 -7.49 -19.27
CA ALA A 190 2.98 -7.77 -19.75
C ALA A 190 2.64 -9.20 -19.34
N THR A 191 1.74 -9.35 -18.37
CA THR A 191 1.09 -10.63 -18.14
C THR A 191 0.30 -10.92 -19.42
N GLY A 192 0.80 -11.85 -20.24
CA GLY A 192 -0.06 -12.48 -21.24
C GLY A 192 -1.29 -13.03 -20.52
N PRO A 193 -2.48 -13.04 -21.15
CA PRO A 193 -3.71 -13.40 -20.44
C PRO A 193 -3.59 -14.81 -19.82
N PRO A 194 -4.27 -15.08 -18.70
CA PRO A 194 -4.35 -16.42 -18.12
C PRO A 194 -4.95 -17.44 -19.09
#